data_AF-A0A1F7LKD6-F1
#
_entry.id   AF-A0A1F7LKD6-F1
#
_cell.length_a   1.000
_cell.length_b   1.000
_cell.length_c   1.000
_cell.angle_alpha   90.00
_cell.angle_beta   90.00
_cell.angle_gamma   90.00
#
_symmetry.space_group_name_H-M   'P 1'
#
loop_
_entity.id
_entity.type
_entity.pdbx_description
1 polymer ?
#
loop_
_entity_poly.entity_id
_entity_poly.type
_entity_poly.pdbx_seq_one_letter_code
_entity_poly.pdbx_strand_id
1 'polypeptide(L)'
;MKRRVLDRVRTARAWLFALTTGIVVLWTALRPRFGQDPSYHRFADARTLLGVPNAFDVLSNVAFAAVGIAALLFLARRPEAFVDRRERLPWLVLFVGVALTSVGSAWYHLAPDNTRLVWDRLPMTLGFMGLFAALLTERVSVRVGLALLPALLLAGLTSVAYWHVTEAAGRGDLRPYSLVQFYPLLAIPLLLALFPARYTGAAD
;
A
#
# COMPACT_ATOMS: atom_id res chain seq x y z
N MET A 1 31.10 -0.09 25.00
CA MET A 1 29.99 0.70 25.60
C MET A 1 29.05 1.31 24.54
N LYS A 2 29.56 2.08 23.55
CA LYS A 2 28.77 2.77 22.50
C LYS A 2 27.83 1.88 21.67
N ARG A 3 28.28 0.68 21.24
CA ARG A 3 27.46 -0.28 20.47
C ARG A 3 26.23 -0.79 21.24
N ARG A 4 26.40 -1.15 22.52
CA ARG A 4 25.29 -1.58 23.40
C ARG A 4 24.25 -0.49 23.62
N VAL A 5 24.65 0.78 23.67
CA VAL A 5 23.72 1.92 23.80
C VAL A 5 22.92 2.10 22.51
N LEU A 6 23.58 2.06 21.34
CA LEU A 6 22.91 2.13 20.04
C LEU A 6 21.91 0.97 19.84
N ASP A 7 22.28 -0.25 20.23
CA ASP A 7 21.41 -1.42 20.15
C ASP A 7 20.19 -1.29 21.06
N ARG A 8 20.34 -0.75 22.28
CA ARG A 8 19.21 -0.47 23.18
C ARG A 8 18.27 0.58 22.60
N VAL A 9 18.79 1.67 22.04
CA VAL A 9 17.97 2.74 21.43
C VAL A 9 17.19 2.21 20.24
N ARG A 10 17.83 1.43 19.37
CA ARG A 10 17.16 0.78 18.23
C ARG A 10 16.06 -0.18 18.68
N THR A 11 16.31 -0.95 19.73
CA THR A 11 15.32 -1.88 20.30
C THR A 11 14.13 -1.13 20.88
N ALA A 12 14.35 -0.04 21.64
CA ALA A 12 13.27 0.79 22.16
C ALA A 12 12.40 1.41 21.06
N ARG A 13 13.02 1.90 19.98
CA ARG A 13 12.32 2.43 18.79
C ARG A 13 11.46 1.36 18.10
N ALA A 14 11.98 0.14 17.98
CA ALA A 14 11.22 -0.99 17.42
C ALA A 14 10.01 -1.36 18.30
N TRP A 15 10.17 -1.37 19.62
CA TRP A 15 9.06 -1.60 20.55
C TRP A 15 8.02 -0.49 20.50
N LEU A 16 8.44 0.78 20.42
CA LEU A 16 7.53 1.89 20.25
C LEU A 16 6.70 1.74 18.97
N PHE A 17 7.37 1.44 17.84
CA PHE A 17 6.70 1.21 16.56
C PHE A 17 5.69 0.05 16.65
N ALA A 18 6.11 -1.09 17.24
CA ALA A 18 5.26 -2.26 17.41
C ALA A 18 4.05 -1.98 18.33
N LEU A 19 4.24 -1.23 19.41
CA LEU A 19 3.18 -0.83 20.32
C LEU A 19 2.16 0.08 19.62
N THR A 20 2.63 1.10 18.89
CA THR A 20 1.73 1.96 18.09
C THR A 20 0.97 1.15 17.05
N THR A 21 1.65 0.22 16.36
CA THR A 21 1.00 -0.72 15.42
C THR A 21 -0.13 -1.49 16.11
N GLY A 22 0.17 -2.11 17.26
CA GLY A 22 -0.78 -2.91 18.02
C GLY A 22 -1.99 -2.10 18.51
N ILE A 23 -1.76 -0.86 18.94
CA ILE A 23 -2.84 0.06 19.35
C ILE A 23 -3.76 0.38 18.16
N VAL A 24 -3.21 0.72 16.99
CA VAL A 24 -4.02 1.03 15.81
C VAL A 24 -4.83 -0.20 15.36
N VAL A 25 -4.19 -1.38 15.30
CA VAL A 25 -4.86 -2.64 14.95
C VAL A 25 -6.01 -2.94 15.93
N LEU A 26 -5.74 -2.86 17.23
CA LEU A 26 -6.75 -3.12 18.26
C LEU A 26 -7.89 -2.10 18.18
N TRP A 27 -7.56 -0.81 18.04
CA TRP A 27 -8.54 0.25 17.90
C TRP A 27 -9.46 0.00 16.70
N THR A 28 -8.90 -0.34 15.54
CA THR A 28 -9.68 -0.69 14.34
C THR A 28 -10.55 -1.93 14.55
N ALA A 29 -10.02 -2.97 15.20
CA ALA A 29 -10.77 -4.21 15.47
C ALA A 29 -11.96 -4.00 16.43
N LEU A 30 -11.85 -3.05 17.36
CA LEU A 30 -12.90 -2.71 18.31
C LEU A 30 -13.99 -1.78 17.74
N ARG A 31 -13.77 -1.17 16.57
CA ARG A 31 -14.81 -0.37 15.90
C ARG A 31 -15.95 -1.26 15.41
N PRO A 32 -17.21 -0.78 15.42
CA PRO A 32 -18.30 -1.46 14.73
C PRO A 32 -17.93 -1.70 13.26
N ARG A 33 -18.33 -2.86 12.73
CA ARG A 33 -18.21 -3.13 11.29
C ARG A 33 -19.00 -2.09 10.49
N PHE A 34 -18.50 -1.75 9.32
CA PHE A 34 -19.19 -0.91 8.36
C PHE A 34 -18.95 -1.47 6.96
N GLY A 35 -20.02 -1.48 6.16
CA GLY A 35 -19.98 -1.90 4.77
C GLY A 35 -19.62 -0.75 3.84
N GLN A 36 -19.67 -1.04 2.55
CA GLN A 36 -19.44 -0.07 1.50
C GLN A 36 -20.65 0.84 1.36
N ASP A 37 -20.47 2.13 1.66
CA ASP A 37 -21.50 3.13 1.39
C ASP A 37 -21.75 3.21 -0.12
N PRO A 38 -22.98 2.97 -0.62
CA PRO A 38 -23.30 3.07 -2.05
C PRO A 38 -23.03 4.44 -2.64
N SER A 39 -23.09 5.50 -1.82
CA SER A 39 -22.78 6.86 -2.24
C SER A 39 -21.31 7.06 -2.62
N TYR A 40 -20.42 6.15 -2.22
CA TYR A 40 -19.02 6.14 -2.61
C TYR A 40 -18.83 6.14 -4.13
N HIS A 41 -19.73 5.48 -4.87
CA HIS A 41 -19.66 5.46 -6.34
C HIS A 41 -19.94 6.82 -6.99
N ARG A 42 -20.55 7.76 -6.25
CA ARG A 42 -20.81 9.13 -6.72
C ARG A 42 -19.58 10.04 -6.64
N PHE A 43 -18.47 9.57 -6.07
CA PHE A 43 -17.19 10.28 -6.17
C PHE A 43 -16.61 10.23 -7.59
N ALA A 44 -17.12 9.35 -8.45
CA ALA A 44 -16.71 9.31 -9.84
C ALA A 44 -17.06 10.64 -10.55
N ASP A 45 -16.16 11.07 -11.44
CA ASP A 45 -16.39 12.14 -12.39
C ASP A 45 -17.70 11.92 -13.15
N ALA A 46 -18.42 12.98 -13.48
CA ALA A 46 -19.71 12.89 -14.19
C ALA A 46 -19.61 13.28 -15.67
N ARG A 47 -18.42 13.68 -16.15
CA ARG A 47 -18.22 14.16 -17.52
C ARG A 47 -17.91 13.01 -18.46
N THR A 48 -18.43 13.12 -19.68
CA THR A 48 -18.04 12.27 -20.81
C THR A 48 -17.15 13.07 -21.75
N LEU A 49 -15.96 12.55 -22.06
CA LEU A 49 -15.04 13.15 -23.03
C LEU A 49 -14.60 12.08 -24.02
N LEU A 50 -14.61 12.41 -25.32
CA LEU A 50 -14.21 11.48 -26.39
C LEU A 50 -14.95 10.12 -26.35
N GLY A 51 -16.19 10.11 -25.87
CA GLY A 51 -17.00 8.88 -25.71
C GLY A 51 -16.68 8.05 -24.46
N VAL A 52 -15.75 8.49 -23.61
CA VAL A 52 -15.40 7.82 -22.34
C VAL A 52 -16.22 8.43 -21.20
N PRO A 53 -17.06 7.65 -20.48
CA PRO A 53 -17.77 8.13 -19.29
C PRO A 53 -16.78 8.31 -18.12
N ASN A 54 -17.15 9.17 -17.17
CA ASN A 54 -16.34 9.48 -15.97
C ASN A 54 -14.88 9.81 -16.36
N ALA A 55 -14.76 10.63 -17.41
CA ALA A 55 -13.58 10.68 -18.26
C ALA A 55 -12.30 11.03 -17.50
N PHE A 56 -12.35 11.95 -16.53
CA PHE A 56 -11.13 12.31 -15.80
C PHE A 56 -10.62 11.18 -14.91
N ASP A 57 -11.50 10.38 -14.33
CA ASP A 57 -11.07 9.21 -13.56
C ASP A 57 -10.47 8.15 -14.48
N VAL A 58 -11.14 7.85 -15.60
CA VAL A 58 -10.66 6.82 -16.54
C VAL A 58 -9.36 7.23 -17.22
N LEU A 59 -9.26 8.48 -17.71
CA LEU A 59 -8.08 8.94 -18.46
C LEU A 59 -6.88 9.23 -17.57
N SER A 60 -7.08 9.65 -16.31
CA SER A 60 -5.97 9.87 -15.37
C SER A 60 -5.17 8.58 -15.07
N ASN A 61 -5.78 7.40 -15.28
CA ASN A 61 -5.10 6.11 -15.15
C ASN A 61 -3.94 5.90 -16.14
N VAL A 62 -3.90 6.63 -17.25
CA VAL A 62 -2.74 6.62 -18.18
C VAL A 62 -1.47 7.08 -17.46
N ALA A 63 -1.57 8.03 -16.54
CA ALA A 63 -0.42 8.50 -15.77
C ALA A 63 0.11 7.40 -14.82
N PHE A 64 -0.79 6.65 -14.17
CA PHE A 64 -0.41 5.51 -13.34
C PHE A 64 0.28 4.42 -14.17
N ALA A 65 -0.24 4.09 -15.35
CA ALA A 65 0.39 3.13 -16.26
C ALA A 65 1.80 3.59 -16.67
N ALA A 66 1.94 4.86 -17.06
CA ALA A 66 3.22 5.44 -17.46
C ALA A 66 4.26 5.36 -16.33
N VAL A 67 3.90 5.79 -15.12
CA VAL A 67 4.79 5.75 -13.95
C VAL A 67 5.13 4.31 -13.56
N GLY A 68 4.14 3.43 -13.49
CA GLY A 68 4.35 2.02 -13.14
C GLY A 68 5.29 1.31 -14.11
N ILE A 69 5.05 1.46 -15.42
CA ILE A 69 5.89 0.86 -16.47
C ILE A 69 7.29 1.46 -16.45
N ALA A 70 7.43 2.79 -16.40
CA ALA A 70 8.73 3.45 -16.38
C ALA A 70 9.58 3.00 -15.19
N ALA A 71 8.98 2.88 -14.00
CA ALA A 71 9.66 2.40 -12.81
C ALA A 71 10.04 0.92 -12.89
N LEU A 72 9.17 0.04 -13.41
CA LEU A 72 9.50 -1.37 -13.63
C LEU A 72 10.66 -1.53 -14.61
N LEU A 73 10.67 -0.75 -15.69
CA LEU A 73 11.77 -0.71 -16.65
C LEU A 73 13.07 -0.20 -16.02
N PHE A 74 12.99 0.82 -15.16
CA PHE A 74 14.15 1.30 -14.39
C PHE A 74 14.72 0.19 -13.49
N LEU A 75 13.87 -0.48 -12.70
CA LEU A 75 14.28 -1.57 -11.80
C LEU A 75 14.87 -2.78 -12.55
N ALA A 76 14.39 -3.05 -13.77
CA ALA A 76 14.92 -4.10 -14.62
C ALA A 76 16.32 -3.77 -15.17
N ARG A 77 16.54 -2.51 -15.56
CA ARG A 77 17.78 -2.05 -16.20
C ARG A 77 18.88 -1.63 -15.22
N ARG A 78 18.52 -1.31 -13.98
CA ARG A 78 19.42 -0.72 -12.98
C ARG A 78 19.53 -1.55 -11.70
N PRO A 79 19.92 -2.84 -11.76
CA PRO A 79 20.07 -3.67 -10.56
C PRO A 79 21.15 -3.14 -9.59
N GLU A 80 22.07 -2.31 -10.06
CA GLU A 80 23.11 -1.63 -9.29
C GLU A 80 22.61 -0.44 -8.46
N ALA A 81 21.37 0.00 -8.66
CA ALA A 81 20.77 1.10 -7.89
C ALA A 81 20.57 0.75 -6.40
N PHE A 82 20.70 -0.53 -6.02
CA PHE A 82 20.51 -1.03 -4.67
C PHE A 82 21.82 -1.51 -4.06
N VAL A 83 22.08 -1.13 -2.79
CA VAL A 83 23.23 -1.66 -2.03
C VAL A 83 23.09 -3.17 -1.83
N ASP A 84 21.88 -3.64 -1.52
CA ASP A 84 21.52 -5.06 -1.55
C ASP A 84 20.45 -5.29 -2.61
N ARG A 85 20.76 -6.10 -3.63
CA ARG A 85 19.86 -6.37 -4.77
C ARG A 85 18.48 -6.88 -4.37
N ARG A 86 18.34 -7.49 -3.19
CA ARG A 86 17.04 -7.99 -2.70
C ARG A 86 16.09 -6.85 -2.32
N GLU A 87 16.61 -5.66 -2.03
CA GLU A 87 15.80 -4.47 -1.76
C GLU A 87 14.89 -4.12 -2.94
N ARG A 88 15.25 -4.54 -4.16
CA ARG A 88 14.46 -4.38 -5.38
C ARG A 88 13.07 -5.02 -5.28
N LEU A 89 12.91 -6.12 -4.55
CA LEU A 89 11.69 -6.93 -4.59
C LEU A 89 10.44 -6.17 -4.10
N PRO A 90 10.43 -5.54 -2.90
CA PRO A 90 9.32 -4.69 -2.48
C PRO A 90 8.99 -3.53 -3.45
N TRP A 91 10.01 -2.92 -4.07
CA TRP A 91 9.80 -1.89 -5.09
C TRP A 91 9.13 -2.42 -6.35
N LEU A 92 9.52 -3.62 -6.82
CA LEU A 92 8.83 -4.29 -7.92
C LEU A 92 7.36 -4.50 -7.60
N VAL A 93 7.05 -4.98 -6.39
CA VAL A 93 5.67 -5.18 -5.93
C VAL A 93 4.89 -3.87 -5.94
N LEU A 94 5.46 -2.77 -5.43
CA LEU A 94 4.83 -1.44 -5.49
C LEU A 94 4.48 -1.06 -6.93
N PHE A 95 5.45 -1.12 -7.85
CA PHE A 95 5.24 -0.62 -9.21
C PHE A 95 4.41 -1.57 -10.09
N VAL A 96 4.42 -2.88 -9.81
CA VAL A 96 3.42 -3.81 -10.36
C VAL A 96 2.03 -3.42 -9.86
N GLY A 97 1.88 -3.13 -8.56
CA GLY A 97 0.64 -2.61 -7.99
C GLY A 97 0.16 -1.35 -8.69
N VAL A 98 1.02 -0.34 -8.86
CA VAL A 98 0.71 0.91 -9.57
C VAL A 98 0.28 0.67 -11.02
N ALA A 99 1.01 -0.17 -11.76
CA ALA A 99 0.66 -0.51 -13.13
C ALA A 99 -0.70 -1.23 -13.21
N LEU A 100 -0.97 -2.16 -12.30
CA LEU A 100 -2.25 -2.88 -12.24
C LEU A 100 -3.39 -1.98 -11.75
N THR A 101 -3.13 -1.01 -10.86
CA THR A 101 -4.12 -0.01 -10.43
C THR A 101 -4.62 0.79 -11.62
N SER A 102 -3.77 1.11 -12.60
CA SER A 102 -4.22 1.79 -13.82
C SER A 102 -5.36 1.04 -14.53
N VAL A 103 -5.26 -0.28 -14.60
CA VAL A 103 -6.27 -1.14 -15.26
C VAL A 103 -7.49 -1.30 -14.38
N GLY A 104 -7.29 -1.62 -13.10
CA GLY A 104 -8.35 -1.85 -12.13
C GLY A 104 -9.22 -0.63 -11.89
N SER A 105 -8.58 0.53 -11.71
CA SER A 105 -9.24 1.82 -11.50
C SER A 105 -9.99 2.26 -12.75
N ALA A 106 -9.38 2.17 -13.95
CA ALA A 106 -10.08 2.48 -15.19
C ALA A 106 -11.32 1.58 -15.37
N TRP A 107 -11.21 0.28 -15.08
CA TRP A 107 -12.33 -0.65 -15.16
C TRP A 107 -13.46 -0.31 -14.19
N TYR A 108 -13.12 0.05 -12.95
CA TYR A 108 -14.07 0.53 -11.96
C TYR A 108 -14.76 1.82 -12.41
N HIS A 109 -13.99 2.83 -12.84
CA HIS A 109 -14.55 4.13 -13.20
C HIS A 109 -15.34 4.11 -14.52
N LEU A 110 -15.18 3.11 -15.39
CA LEU A 110 -16.04 2.96 -16.58
C LEU A 110 -17.52 2.69 -16.23
N ALA A 111 -17.77 1.96 -15.13
CA ALA A 111 -19.12 1.85 -14.56
C ALA A 111 -19.02 1.48 -13.06
N PRO A 112 -18.98 2.49 -12.17
CA PRO A 112 -18.73 2.29 -10.75
C PRO A 112 -19.73 1.35 -10.07
N ASP A 113 -19.24 0.24 -9.53
CA ASP A 113 -19.99 -0.69 -8.68
C ASP A 113 -19.03 -1.46 -7.75
N ASN A 114 -19.58 -2.15 -6.74
CA ASN A 114 -18.79 -2.90 -5.75
C ASN A 114 -17.99 -4.07 -6.36
N THR A 115 -18.51 -4.71 -7.41
CA THR A 115 -17.84 -5.84 -8.07
C THR A 115 -16.61 -5.35 -8.82
N ARG A 116 -16.70 -4.20 -9.49
CA ARG A 116 -15.56 -3.58 -10.17
C ARG A 116 -14.58 -2.93 -9.21
N LEU A 117 -15.07 -2.40 -8.09
CA LEU A 117 -14.24 -1.80 -7.04
C LEU A 117 -13.23 -2.79 -6.45
N VAL A 118 -13.52 -4.10 -6.46
CA VAL A 118 -12.54 -5.13 -6.09
C VAL A 118 -11.27 -5.04 -6.94
N TRP A 119 -11.43 -4.82 -8.25
CA TRP A 119 -10.32 -4.77 -9.20
C TRP A 119 -9.50 -3.49 -9.08
N ASP A 120 -10.08 -2.40 -8.58
CA ASP A 120 -9.35 -1.20 -8.22
C ASP A 120 -8.55 -1.40 -6.91
N ARG A 121 -9.20 -1.98 -5.90
CA ARG A 121 -8.62 -2.19 -4.56
C ARG A 121 -7.48 -3.19 -4.53
N LEU A 122 -7.61 -4.33 -5.22
CA LEU A 122 -6.62 -5.40 -5.19
C LEU A 122 -5.21 -4.90 -5.57
N PRO A 123 -5.01 -4.25 -6.73
CA PRO A 123 -3.73 -3.65 -7.09
C PRO A 123 -3.24 -2.57 -6.13
N MET A 124 -4.14 -1.71 -5.62
CA MET A 124 -3.78 -0.68 -4.65
C MET A 124 -3.15 -1.30 -3.39
N THR A 125 -3.67 -2.44 -2.91
CA THR A 125 -3.07 -3.12 -1.76
C THR A 125 -1.64 -3.61 -2.02
N LEU A 126 -1.31 -4.03 -3.24
CA LEU A 126 0.06 -4.35 -3.63
C LEU A 126 0.94 -3.10 -3.57
N GLY A 127 0.43 -1.96 -4.04
CA GLY A 127 1.09 -0.67 -3.94
C GLY A 127 1.40 -0.28 -2.49
N PHE A 128 0.38 -0.22 -1.64
CA PHE A 128 0.54 0.19 -0.23
C PHE A 128 1.49 -0.72 0.54
N MET A 129 1.31 -2.04 0.42
CA MET A 129 2.10 -3.03 1.15
C MET A 129 3.52 -3.15 0.57
N GLY A 130 3.67 -3.02 -0.75
CA GLY A 130 4.96 -2.95 -1.42
C GLY A 130 5.80 -1.76 -0.95
N LEU A 131 5.21 -0.56 -0.95
CA LEU A 131 5.86 0.66 -0.44
C LEU A 131 6.24 0.51 1.04
N PHE A 132 5.31 0.03 1.86
CA PHE A 132 5.57 -0.14 3.29
C PHE A 132 6.70 -1.15 3.55
N ALA A 133 6.70 -2.29 2.84
CA ALA A 133 7.77 -3.27 2.92
C ALA A 133 9.10 -2.72 2.40
N ALA A 134 9.10 -1.90 1.34
CA ALA A 134 10.29 -1.25 0.82
C ALA A 134 10.94 -0.33 1.87
N LEU A 135 10.13 0.47 2.56
CA LEU A 135 10.62 1.36 3.61
C LEU A 135 11.06 0.59 4.86
N LEU A 136 10.40 -0.50 5.22
CA LEU A 136 10.90 -1.40 6.28
C LEU A 136 12.25 -2.03 5.91
N THR A 137 12.43 -2.38 4.63
CA THR A 137 13.67 -2.94 4.09
C THR A 137 14.80 -1.92 4.19
N GLU A 138 14.53 -0.67 3.80
CA GLU A 138 15.50 0.43 3.81
C GLU A 138 15.85 0.91 5.23
N ARG A 139 14.83 1.13 6.07
CA ARG A 139 14.95 1.82 7.36
C ARG A 139 15.21 0.88 8.52
N VAL A 140 14.65 -0.33 8.50
CA VAL A 140 14.82 -1.30 9.60
C VAL A 140 15.91 -2.30 9.27
N SER A 141 15.70 -3.11 8.23
CA SER A 141 16.70 -4.01 7.64
C SER A 141 16.09 -4.78 6.47
N VAL A 142 16.95 -5.17 5.51
CA VAL A 142 16.60 -6.06 4.40
C VAL A 142 15.88 -7.32 4.86
N ARG A 143 16.36 -7.95 5.94
CA ARG A 143 15.76 -9.18 6.49
C ARG A 143 14.32 -8.95 6.96
N VAL A 144 14.07 -7.90 7.73
CA VAL A 144 12.73 -7.61 8.29
C VAL A 144 11.75 -7.29 7.18
N GLY A 145 12.12 -6.39 6.26
CA GLY A 145 11.21 -5.99 5.18
C GLY A 145 10.84 -7.14 4.26
N LEU A 146 11.80 -7.99 3.88
CA LEU A 146 11.52 -9.17 3.03
C LEU A 146 10.76 -10.28 3.78
N ALA A 147 11.01 -10.46 5.08
CA ALA A 147 10.27 -11.43 5.88
C ALA A 147 8.79 -11.02 6.06
N LEU A 148 8.52 -9.71 6.18
CA LEU A 148 7.16 -9.19 6.33
C LEU A 148 6.41 -9.05 5.01
N LEU A 149 7.10 -8.90 3.88
CA LEU A 149 6.48 -8.68 2.58
C LEU A 149 5.37 -9.71 2.24
N PRO A 150 5.56 -11.04 2.37
CA PRO A 150 4.50 -12.00 2.06
C PRO A 150 3.28 -11.85 2.99
N ALA A 151 3.51 -11.59 4.27
CA ALA A 151 2.43 -11.41 5.25
C ALA A 151 1.63 -10.12 4.98
N LEU A 152 2.32 -9.02 4.63
CA LEU A 152 1.69 -7.76 4.25
C LEU A 152 0.86 -7.92 2.96
N LEU A 153 1.40 -8.60 1.94
CA LEU A 153 0.68 -8.89 0.71
C LEU A 153 -0.56 -9.76 0.94
N LEU A 154 -0.42 -10.80 1.75
CA LEU A 154 -1.55 -11.65 2.12
C LEU A 154 -2.61 -10.84 2.87
N ALA A 155 -2.22 -9.99 3.84
CA ALA A 155 -3.13 -9.11 4.55
C ALA A 155 -3.86 -8.16 3.58
N GLY A 156 -3.15 -7.58 2.61
CA GLY A 156 -3.74 -6.74 1.56
C GLY A 156 -4.80 -7.48 0.75
N LEU A 157 -4.42 -8.58 0.10
CA LEU A 157 -5.33 -9.34 -0.78
C LEU A 157 -6.52 -9.92 -0.02
N THR A 158 -6.28 -10.50 1.15
CA THR A 158 -7.35 -11.09 1.98
C THR A 158 -8.28 -10.02 2.56
N SER A 159 -7.79 -8.81 2.82
CA SER A 159 -8.67 -7.72 3.28
C SER A 159 -9.73 -7.34 2.25
N VAL A 160 -9.39 -7.31 0.97
CA VAL A 160 -10.33 -7.01 -0.12
C VAL A 160 -11.28 -8.17 -0.35
N ALA A 161 -10.77 -9.40 -0.38
CA ALA A 161 -11.59 -10.60 -0.52
C ALA A 161 -12.60 -10.73 0.63
N TYR A 162 -12.15 -10.49 1.87
CA TYR A 162 -12.98 -10.49 3.05
C TYR A 162 -14.08 -9.43 2.97
N TRP A 163 -13.73 -8.20 2.60
CA TRP A 163 -14.72 -7.15 2.39
C TRP A 163 -15.74 -7.59 1.33
N HIS A 164 -15.32 -8.05 0.16
CA HIS A 164 -16.23 -8.41 -0.93
C HIS A 164 -17.22 -9.52 -0.52
N VAL A 165 -16.73 -10.58 0.13
CA VAL A 165 -17.57 -11.69 0.61
C VAL A 165 -18.56 -11.23 1.67
N THR A 166 -18.10 -10.42 2.64
CA THR A 166 -18.99 -9.92 3.71
C THR A 166 -20.01 -8.93 3.20
N GLU A 167 -19.64 -8.08 2.23
CA GLU A 167 -20.52 -7.12 1.56
C GLU A 167 -21.63 -7.85 0.78
N ALA A 168 -21.27 -8.86 -0.01
CA ALA A 168 -22.22 -9.68 -0.76
C ALA A 168 -23.21 -10.43 0.17
N ALA A 169 -22.80 -10.72 1.41
CA ALA A 169 -23.65 -11.33 2.43
C ALA A 169 -24.51 -10.33 3.22
N GLY A 170 -24.53 -9.04 2.86
CA GLY A 170 -25.28 -7.99 3.56
C GLY A 170 -24.70 -7.63 4.94
N ARG A 171 -23.43 -7.99 5.19
CA ARG A 171 -22.73 -7.79 6.47
C ARG A 171 -21.33 -7.24 6.25
N GLY A 172 -21.20 -6.33 5.29
CA GLY A 172 -19.95 -5.72 4.84
C GLY A 172 -19.05 -5.27 5.99
N ASP A 173 -17.77 -5.57 5.85
CA ASP A 173 -16.76 -5.19 6.82
C ASP A 173 -15.49 -4.69 6.14
N LEU A 174 -15.38 -3.37 6.07
CA LEU A 174 -14.24 -2.65 5.50
C LEU A 174 -13.09 -2.44 6.48
N ARG A 175 -13.20 -2.82 7.75
CA ARG A 175 -12.17 -2.52 8.76
C ARG A 175 -10.79 -3.06 8.37
N PRO A 176 -10.63 -4.33 7.90
CA PRO A 176 -9.32 -4.83 7.48
C PRO A 176 -8.74 -4.06 6.29
N TYR A 177 -9.57 -3.77 5.28
CA TYR A 177 -9.12 -3.03 4.10
C TYR A 177 -8.75 -1.57 4.45
N SER A 178 -9.53 -0.94 5.33
CA SER A 178 -9.26 0.41 5.84
C SER A 178 -7.93 0.45 6.59
N LEU A 179 -7.61 -0.59 7.37
CA LEU A 179 -6.30 -0.71 7.99
C LEU A 179 -5.20 -0.79 6.92
N VAL A 180 -5.33 -1.68 5.94
CA VAL A 180 -4.37 -1.82 4.83
C VAL A 180 -4.15 -0.50 4.07
N GLN A 181 -5.23 0.27 3.84
CA GLN A 181 -5.17 1.52 3.09
C GLN A 181 -4.58 2.67 3.90
N PHE A 182 -5.05 2.88 5.13
CA PHE A 182 -4.74 4.10 5.89
C PHE A 182 -3.61 3.93 6.91
N TYR A 183 -3.36 2.72 7.42
CA TYR A 183 -2.28 2.49 8.38
C TYR A 183 -0.90 2.90 7.82
N PRO A 184 -0.52 2.57 6.57
CA PRO A 184 0.77 2.99 6.03
C PRO A 184 0.99 4.51 6.04
N LEU A 185 -0.08 5.31 5.89
CA LEU A 185 0.01 6.79 5.94
C LEU A 185 0.44 7.31 7.31
N LEU A 186 0.17 6.56 8.39
CA LEU A 186 0.62 6.87 9.76
C LEU A 186 1.95 6.19 10.08
N ALA A 187 2.08 4.93 9.68
CA ALA A 187 3.22 4.09 10.00
C ALA A 187 4.50 4.58 9.29
N ILE A 188 4.40 5.04 8.05
CA ILE A 188 5.56 5.48 7.27
C ILE A 188 6.21 6.73 7.91
N PRO A 189 5.50 7.84 8.20
CA PRO A 189 6.10 8.98 8.88
C PRO A 189 6.76 8.60 10.21
N LEU A 190 6.10 7.76 11.01
CA LEU A 190 6.66 7.27 12.27
C LEU A 190 7.94 6.43 12.03
N LEU A 191 7.92 5.54 11.03
CA LEU A 191 9.08 4.74 10.64
C LEU A 191 10.26 5.63 10.24
N LEU A 192 10.01 6.65 9.42
CA LEU A 192 11.03 7.61 8.96
C LEU A 192 11.60 8.43 10.12
N ALA A 193 10.77 8.83 11.08
CA ALA A 193 11.20 9.57 12.26
C ALA A 193 12.03 8.71 13.25
N LEU A 194 11.66 7.43 13.41
CA LEU A 194 12.31 6.53 14.35
C LEU A 194 13.59 5.92 13.79
N PHE A 195 13.68 5.68 12.48
CA PHE A 195 14.79 4.93 11.87
C PHE A 195 15.50 5.78 10.81
N PRO A 196 16.79 6.10 11.03
CA PRO A 196 17.55 6.92 10.10
C PRO A 196 17.71 6.22 8.75
N ALA A 197 17.86 7.02 7.70
CA ALA A 197 18.08 6.49 6.36
C ALA A 197 19.41 5.74 6.27
N ARG A 198 19.42 4.66 5.48
CA ARG A 198 20.63 3.90 5.17
C ARG A 198 21.42 4.50 4.00
N TYR A 199 20.73 5.22 3.11
CA TYR A 199 21.30 5.87 1.93
C TYR A 199 21.76 7.29 2.26
N THR A 200 22.90 7.69 1.70
CA THR A 200 23.59 8.95 2.03
C THR A 200 22.91 10.20 1.46
N GLY A 201 21.95 10.08 0.53
CA GLY A 201 21.21 11.21 -0.06
C GLY A 201 19.78 11.39 0.46
N ALA A 202 19.44 10.78 1.60
CA ALA A 202 18.09 10.83 2.19
C ALA A 202 17.98 11.79 3.39
N ALA A 203 19.04 12.58 3.64
CA ALA A 203 19.13 13.56 4.72
C ALA A 203 19.34 14.99 4.21
N ASP A 204 19.27 15.20 2.88
CA ASP A 204 19.42 16.49 2.21
C ASP A 204 18.04 17.09 1.87
#